data_AF-A0AA36DUK6-F1
#
_entry.id   AF-A0AA36DUK6-F1
#
_cell.length_a   1.000
_cell.length_b   1.000
_cell.length_c   1.000
_cell.angle_alpha   90.00
_cell.angle_beta   90.00
_cell.angle_gamma   90.00
#
_symmetry.space_group_name_H-M   'P 1'
#
loop_
_entity.id
_entity.type
_entity.pdbx_description
1 polymer ?
#
loop_
_entity_poly.entity_id
_entity_poly.type
_entity_poly.pdbx_seq_one_letter_code
_entity_poly.pdbx_strand_id
1 'polypeptide(L)'
;MASSFTRAERSGNIFYRVTGLIRSGQLPWAERPLWYDVYVAHQPLEPHDWNVKHARHDEPVRKIFYNEDLVRAQFYKKYRGGVINLENPRESLSQQFIKEFETIQTENKDKNLSQEELFRKTEERMKEAGIQLR
;
A
#
# COMPACT_ATOMS: atom_id res chain seq x y z
N MET A 1 -16.78 46.54 1.51
CA MET A 1 -16.94 45.81 0.24
C MET A 1 -15.59 45.22 -0.14
N ALA A 2 -15.24 44.05 0.39
CA ALA A 2 -14.00 43.35 0.01
C ALA A 2 -14.20 42.71 -1.37
N SER A 3 -14.08 43.51 -2.43
CA SER A 3 -14.36 43.10 -3.82
C SER A 3 -13.17 42.40 -4.50
N SER A 4 -12.24 41.83 -3.74
CA SER A 4 -11.04 41.21 -4.31
C SER A 4 -10.79 39.84 -3.69
N PHE A 5 -11.55 38.85 -4.13
CA PHE A 5 -11.08 37.47 -4.04
C PHE A 5 -9.85 37.35 -4.93
N THR A 6 -8.68 37.06 -4.33
CA THR A 6 -7.43 36.95 -5.07
C THR A 6 -7.44 35.70 -5.95
N ARG A 7 -7.73 35.87 -7.24
CA ARG A 7 -7.63 34.81 -8.28
C ARG A 7 -6.18 34.66 -8.75
N ALA A 8 -5.30 34.36 -7.79
CA ALA A 8 -3.86 34.20 -8.00
C ALA A 8 -3.45 32.78 -7.59
N GLU A 9 -3.94 31.77 -8.31
CA GLU A 9 -3.69 30.36 -8.03
C GLU A 9 -2.21 29.98 -8.02
N ARG A 10 -1.37 30.72 -8.75
CA ARG A 10 0.08 30.50 -8.82
C ARG A 10 0.87 31.16 -7.68
N SER A 11 0.24 32.01 -6.86
CA SER A 11 0.88 32.77 -5.77
C SER A 11 0.71 32.11 -4.40
N GLY A 12 0.85 30.78 -4.35
CA GLY A 12 0.70 29.95 -3.14
C GLY A 12 -0.72 29.40 -2.95
N ASN A 13 -0.85 28.46 -2.01
CA ASN A 13 -2.12 27.81 -1.73
C ASN A 13 -3.20 28.77 -1.18
N ILE A 14 -4.45 28.29 -1.19
CA ILE A 14 -5.62 29.07 -0.76
C ILE A 14 -5.53 29.53 0.71
N PHE A 15 -4.91 28.73 1.58
CA PHE A 15 -4.77 29.03 3.00
C PHE A 15 -3.83 30.24 3.22
N TYR A 16 -2.68 30.26 2.54
CA TYR A 16 -1.75 31.39 2.63
C TYR A 16 -2.35 32.67 2.06
N ARG A 17 -3.07 32.58 0.93
CA ARG A 17 -3.73 33.74 0.32
C ARG A 17 -4.79 34.35 1.25
N VAL A 18 -5.67 33.53 1.83
CA VAL A 18 -6.69 33.99 2.77
C VAL A 18 -6.05 34.55 4.05
N THR A 19 -5.03 33.86 4.59
CA THR A 19 -4.29 34.34 5.76
C THR A 19 -3.62 35.69 5.51
N GLY A 20 -3.04 35.90 4.33
CA GLY A 20 -2.45 37.18 3.94
C GLY A 20 -3.49 38.30 3.85
N LEU A 21 -4.67 38.03 3.28
CA LEU A 21 -5.79 38.99 3.22
C LEU A 21 -6.27 39.38 4.63
N ILE A 22 -6.38 38.40 5.53
CA ILE A 22 -6.72 38.64 6.94
C ILE A 22 -5.66 39.51 7.61
N ARG A 23 -4.38 39.15 7.47
CA ARG A 23 -3.25 39.88 8.12
C ARG A 23 -3.06 41.30 7.61
N SER A 24 -3.34 41.54 6.32
CA SER A 24 -3.28 42.86 5.70
C SER A 24 -4.52 43.73 5.97
N GLY A 25 -5.53 43.20 6.67
CA GLY A 25 -6.77 43.89 6.97
C GLY A 25 -7.75 44.00 5.79
N GLN A 26 -7.44 43.38 4.64
CA GLN A 26 -8.30 43.37 3.45
C GLN A 26 -9.49 42.40 3.61
N LEU A 27 -9.35 41.38 4.46
CA LEU A 27 -10.44 40.49 4.86
C LEU A 27 -10.65 40.57 6.38
N PRO A 28 -11.82 41.04 6.86
CA PRO A 28 -12.13 41.02 8.29
C PRO A 28 -12.08 39.59 8.85
N TRP A 29 -11.55 39.42 10.06
CA TRP A 29 -11.49 38.10 10.71
C TRP A 29 -12.87 37.43 10.87
N ALA A 30 -13.91 38.24 11.11
CA ALA A 30 -15.30 37.78 11.22
C ALA A 30 -15.86 37.23 9.90
N GLU A 31 -15.30 37.63 8.76
CA GLU A 31 -15.71 37.20 7.42
C GLU A 31 -14.80 36.08 6.87
N ARG A 32 -13.93 35.50 7.69
CA ARG A 32 -13.08 34.39 7.24
C ARG A 32 -13.95 33.22 6.76
N PRO A 33 -13.50 32.46 5.74
CA PRO A 33 -14.24 31.31 5.26
C PRO A 33 -14.44 30.26 6.35
N LEU A 34 -15.58 29.56 6.32
CA LEU A 34 -15.91 28.50 7.29
C LEU A 34 -14.81 27.42 7.38
N TRP A 35 -14.20 27.06 6.25
CA TRP A 35 -13.14 26.05 6.19
C TRP A 35 -11.83 26.51 6.84
N TYR A 36 -11.63 27.81 7.09
CA TYR A 36 -10.37 28.35 7.59
C TYR A 36 -9.99 27.75 8.95
N ASP A 37 -10.94 27.71 9.88
CA ASP A 37 -10.71 27.19 11.23
C ASP A 37 -10.44 25.69 11.21
N VAL A 38 -11.13 24.95 10.32
CA VAL A 38 -10.89 23.52 10.10
C VAL A 38 -9.47 23.29 9.58
N TYR A 39 -9.01 24.12 8.63
CA TYR A 39 -7.66 24.04 8.10
C TYR A 39 -6.61 24.38 9.18
N VAL A 40 -6.85 25.39 10.01
CA VAL A 40 -5.94 25.76 11.11
C VAL A 40 -5.82 24.64 12.14
N ALA A 41 -6.94 24.00 12.50
CA ALA A 41 -6.98 22.92 13.47
C ALA A 41 -6.38 21.61 12.92
N HIS A 42 -6.62 21.32 11.65
CA HIS A 42 -6.24 20.08 10.98
C HIS A 42 -5.52 20.37 9.66
N GLN A 43 -4.27 20.83 9.77
CA GLN A 43 -3.45 21.14 8.61
C GLN A 43 -3.09 19.87 7.83
N PRO A 44 -3.08 19.92 6.48
CA PRO A 44 -2.57 18.82 5.67
C PRO A 44 -1.05 18.65 5.87
N LEU A 45 -0.54 17.43 5.66
CA LEU A 45 0.90 17.13 5.77
C LEU A 45 1.74 17.93 4.77
N GLU A 46 1.23 18.10 3.55
CA GLU A 46 1.87 18.89 2.50
C GLU A 46 0.93 20.01 2.02
N PRO A 47 1.45 21.23 1.79
CA PRO A 47 0.65 22.33 1.26
C PRO A 47 0.26 22.09 -0.20
N HIS A 48 -0.99 22.42 -0.54
CA HIS A 48 -1.50 22.34 -1.91
C HIS A 48 -1.07 23.55 -2.75
N ASP A 49 0.22 23.62 -3.07
CA ASP A 49 0.76 24.68 -3.93
C ASP A 49 0.59 24.36 -5.43
N TRP A 50 0.64 25.40 -6.27
CA TRP A 50 0.45 25.22 -7.72
C TRP A 50 1.58 24.42 -8.39
N ASN A 51 2.78 24.46 -7.79
CA ASN A 51 4.01 23.87 -8.32
C ASN A 51 4.41 22.57 -7.62
N VAL A 52 3.45 21.86 -7.01
CA VAL A 52 3.69 20.55 -6.40
C VAL A 52 4.30 19.63 -7.45
N LYS A 53 5.47 19.08 -7.14
CA LYS A 53 6.16 18.12 -8.01
C LYS A 53 5.47 16.77 -7.85
N HIS A 54 4.59 16.44 -8.78
CA HIS A 54 4.08 15.09 -8.89
C HIS A 54 5.19 14.13 -9.35
N ALA A 55 5.00 12.84 -9.06
CA ALA A 55 5.82 11.79 -9.66
C ALA A 55 5.90 12.00 -11.18
N ARG A 56 7.10 11.83 -11.74
CA ARG A 56 7.28 12.09 -13.17
C ARG A 56 6.42 11.13 -13.98
N HIS A 57 5.89 11.60 -15.11
CA HIS A 57 5.34 10.68 -16.12
C HIS A 57 6.44 9.65 -16.46
N ASP A 58 6.10 8.37 -16.39
CA ASP A 58 7.00 7.22 -16.55
C ASP A 58 8.04 6.97 -15.42
N GLU A 59 7.85 7.55 -14.23
CA GLU A 59 8.63 7.10 -13.07
C GLU A 59 8.30 5.62 -12.78
N PRO A 60 9.28 4.69 -12.85
CA PRO A 60 9.00 3.28 -12.73
C PRO A 60 8.57 2.97 -11.29
N VAL A 61 7.30 2.63 -11.11
CA VAL A 61 6.79 2.12 -9.84
C VAL A 61 7.55 0.85 -9.49
N ARG A 62 8.12 0.81 -8.27
CA ARG A 62 8.86 -0.36 -7.79
C ARG A 62 7.90 -1.56 -7.74
N LYS A 63 8.28 -2.66 -8.40
CA LYS A 63 7.55 -3.92 -8.30
C LYS A 63 7.60 -4.43 -6.86
N ILE A 64 6.45 -4.84 -6.34
CA ILE A 64 6.30 -5.41 -5.00
C ILE A 64 6.41 -6.92 -5.14
N PHE A 65 7.51 -7.50 -4.64
CA PHE A 65 7.75 -8.93 -4.60
C PHE A 65 8.12 -9.33 -3.18
N TYR A 66 7.64 -10.49 -2.75
CA TYR A 66 7.93 -11.08 -1.46
C TYR A 66 8.72 -12.38 -1.61
N ASN A 67 9.34 -12.85 -0.52
CA ASN A 67 10.18 -14.05 -0.57
C ASN A 67 9.35 -15.31 -0.86
N GLU A 68 8.12 -15.37 -0.36
CA GLU A 68 7.17 -16.44 -0.62
C GLU A 68 6.72 -16.51 -2.09
N ASP A 69 6.88 -15.43 -2.87
CA ASP A 69 6.52 -15.45 -4.30
C ASP A 69 7.37 -16.43 -5.11
N LEU A 70 8.59 -16.73 -4.65
CA LEU A 70 9.45 -17.76 -5.26
C LEU A 70 8.81 -19.15 -5.12
N VAL A 71 8.34 -19.48 -3.92
CA VAL A 71 7.68 -20.75 -3.61
C VAL A 71 6.32 -20.81 -4.29
N ARG A 72 5.57 -19.71 -4.27
CA ARG A 72 4.29 -19.57 -4.95
C ARG A 72 4.41 -19.78 -6.45
N ALA A 73 5.45 -19.22 -7.09
CA ALA A 73 5.72 -19.43 -8.51
C ALA A 73 6.06 -20.89 -8.82
N GLN A 74 6.87 -21.55 -7.99
CA GLN A 74 7.16 -22.99 -8.13
C GLN A 74 5.90 -23.85 -7.97
N PHE A 75 5.06 -23.52 -7.00
CA PHE A 75 3.76 -24.17 -6.78
C PHE A 75 2.87 -24.08 -8.02
N TYR A 76 2.64 -22.87 -8.54
CA TYR A 76 1.77 -22.68 -9.71
C TYR A 76 2.35 -23.21 -11.02
N LYS A 77 3.67 -23.44 -11.07
CA LYS A 77 4.31 -24.14 -12.20
C LYS A 77 3.94 -25.63 -12.23
N LYS A 78 3.70 -26.25 -11.07
CA LYS A 78 3.44 -27.69 -10.93
C LYS A 78 1.97 -28.03 -10.69
N TYR A 79 1.25 -27.18 -9.95
CA TYR A 79 -0.11 -27.41 -9.46
C TYR A 79 -1.07 -26.27 -9.81
N ARG A 80 -2.36 -26.55 -9.74
CA ARG A 80 -3.43 -25.54 -9.84
C ARG A 80 -3.83 -25.08 -8.44
N GLY A 81 -4.14 -23.78 -8.28
CA GLY A 81 -4.46 -23.17 -6.97
C GLY A 81 -5.87 -23.43 -6.43
N GLY A 82 -6.69 -24.23 -7.11
CA GLY A 82 -8.08 -24.46 -6.74
C GLY A 82 -8.97 -23.22 -6.87
N VAL A 83 -10.13 -23.27 -6.22
CA VAL A 83 -11.10 -22.16 -6.19
C VAL A 83 -10.74 -21.22 -5.03
N ILE A 84 -10.66 -19.93 -5.32
CA ILE A 84 -10.37 -18.88 -4.34
C ILE A 84 -11.64 -18.06 -4.15
N ASN A 85 -12.04 -17.86 -2.89
CA ASN A 85 -13.11 -16.93 -2.53
C ASN A 85 -12.46 -15.69 -1.90
N LEU A 86 -12.58 -14.53 -2.56
CA LEU A 86 -12.02 -13.26 -2.08
C LEU A 86 -12.85 -12.62 -0.96
N GLU A 87 -14.11 -13.03 -0.77
CA GLU A 87 -14.98 -12.51 0.29
C GLU A 87 -14.71 -13.18 1.65
N ASN A 88 -14.17 -14.40 1.63
CA ASN A 88 -13.89 -15.16 2.84
C ASN A 88 -12.38 -15.14 3.14
N PRO A 89 -11.95 -14.82 4.36
CA PRO A 89 -10.54 -14.86 4.76
C PRO A 89 -9.94 -16.28 4.85
N ARG A 90 -10.50 -17.27 4.16
CA ARG A 90 -9.96 -18.63 4.11
C ARG A 90 -8.66 -18.64 3.32
N GLU A 91 -7.66 -19.29 3.89
CA GLU A 91 -6.36 -19.50 3.24
C GLU A 91 -6.54 -20.31 1.95
N SER A 92 -5.92 -19.86 0.86
CA SER A 92 -5.87 -20.60 -0.39
C SER A 92 -4.98 -21.84 -0.25
N LEU A 93 -5.12 -22.80 -1.17
CA LEU A 93 -4.27 -24.00 -1.20
C LEU A 93 -2.78 -23.64 -1.31
N SER A 94 -2.46 -22.64 -2.14
CA SER A 94 -1.09 -22.14 -2.27
C SER A 94 -0.58 -21.47 -1.00
N GLN A 95 -1.45 -20.78 -0.24
CA GLN A 95 -1.07 -20.18 1.03
C GLN A 95 -0.83 -21.21 2.13
N GLN A 96 -1.66 -22.25 2.20
CA GLN A 96 -1.44 -23.39 3.11
C GLN A 96 -0.11 -24.08 2.80
N PHE A 97 0.19 -24.29 1.52
CA PHE A 97 1.47 -24.87 1.10
C PHE A 97 2.68 -24.02 1.53
N ILE A 98 2.61 -22.70 1.35
CA ILE A 98 3.68 -21.77 1.75
C ILE A 98 3.90 -21.82 3.26
N LYS A 99 2.83 -21.87 4.05
CA LYS A 99 2.92 -21.93 5.52
C LYS A 99 3.57 -23.23 6.01
N GLU A 100 3.23 -24.36 5.41
CA GLU A 100 3.91 -25.63 5.69
C GLU A 100 5.38 -25.59 5.24
N PHE A 101 5.66 -24.99 4.09
CA PHE A 101 7.03 -24.81 3.59
C PHE A 101 7.89 -23.98 4.55
N GLU A 102 7.36 -22.87 5.07
CA GLU A 102 8.03 -22.03 6.08
C GLU A 102 8.24 -22.77 7.40
N THR A 103 7.27 -23.60 7.81
CA THR A 103 7.37 -24.44 9.01
C THR A 103 8.51 -25.44 8.87
N ILE A 104 8.56 -26.18 7.75
CA ILE A 104 9.63 -27.15 7.45
C ILE A 104 10.98 -26.44 7.32
N GLN A 105 11.02 -25.26 6.70
CA GLN A 105 12.24 -24.47 6.58
C GLN A 105 12.79 -24.07 7.97
N THR A 106 11.90 -23.69 8.89
CA THR A 106 12.26 -23.35 10.27
C THR A 106 12.75 -24.57 11.04
N GLU A 107 12.07 -25.71 10.92
CA GLU A 107 12.47 -26.99 11.53
C GLU A 107 13.84 -27.50 11.03
N ASN A 108 14.20 -27.20 9.79
CA ASN A 108 15.41 -27.70 9.14
C ASN A 108 16.49 -26.63 8.94
N LYS A 109 16.42 -25.52 9.67
CA LYS A 109 17.33 -24.38 9.53
C LYS A 109 18.81 -24.76 9.71
N ASP A 110 19.10 -25.76 10.53
CA ASP A 110 20.46 -26.23 10.82
C ASP A 110 21.06 -27.12 9.71
N LYS A 111 20.22 -27.64 8.79
CA LYS A 111 20.63 -28.68 7.82
C LYS A 111 20.97 -28.15 6.43
N ASN A 112 20.88 -26.84 6.19
CA ASN A 112 21.14 -26.20 4.89
C ASN A 112 20.56 -26.98 3.69
N LEU A 113 19.29 -27.43 3.83
CA LEU A 113 18.62 -28.19 2.78
C LEU A 113 18.34 -27.31 1.55
N SER A 114 18.39 -27.91 0.37
CA SER A 114 18.04 -27.20 -0.87
C SER A 114 16.54 -26.87 -0.89
N GLN A 115 16.17 -25.77 -1.56
CA GLN A 115 14.78 -25.36 -1.74
C GLN A 115 13.92 -26.46 -2.39
N GLU A 116 14.48 -27.22 -3.33
CA GLU A 116 13.79 -28.34 -3.98
C GLU A 116 13.49 -29.49 -3.02
N GLU A 117 14.40 -29.77 -2.07
CA GLU A 117 14.21 -30.82 -1.07
C GLU A 117 13.16 -30.42 -0.03
N LEU A 118 13.17 -29.15 0.39
CA LEU A 118 12.13 -28.57 1.24
C LEU A 118 10.77 -28.63 0.56
N PHE A 119 10.72 -28.33 -0.74
CA PHE A 119 9.49 -28.39 -1.54
C PHE A 119 8.93 -29.81 -1.59
N ARG A 120 9.80 -30.82 -1.86
CA ARG A 120 9.39 -32.24 -1.87
C ARG A 120 8.86 -32.71 -0.51
N LYS A 121 9.54 -32.35 0.58
CA LYS A 121 9.07 -32.67 1.94
C LYS A 121 7.72 -32.02 2.24
N THR A 122 7.51 -30.79 1.75
CA THR A 122 6.22 -30.09 1.91
C THR A 122 5.11 -30.81 1.16
N GLU A 123 5.38 -31.33 -0.05
CA GLU A 123 4.42 -32.16 -0.80
C GLU A 123 4.05 -33.45 -0.06
N GLU A 124 5.03 -34.11 0.57
CA GLU A 124 4.81 -35.32 1.37
C GLU A 124 3.93 -35.01 2.59
N ARG A 125 4.25 -33.96 3.36
CA ARG A 125 3.47 -33.52 4.54
C ARG A 125 2.05 -33.09 4.17
N MET A 126 1.87 -32.40 3.05
CA MET A 126 0.54 -32.02 2.55
C MET A 126 -0.30 -33.25 2.14
N LYS A 127 0.33 -34.29 1.57
CA LYS A 127 -0.35 -35.56 1.27
C LYS A 127 -0.75 -36.31 2.53
N GLU A 128 0.11 -36.34 3.55
CA GLU A 128 -0.19 -36.94 4.86
C GLU A 128 -1.35 -36.22 5.56
N ALA A 129 -1.44 -34.89 5.41
CA ALA A 129 -2.57 -34.09 5.87
C ALA A 129 -3.87 -34.32 5.08
N GLY A 130 -3.86 -35.18 4.05
CA GLY A 130 -5.02 -35.51 3.22
C GLY A 130 -5.35 -34.47 2.16
N ILE A 131 -4.48 -33.48 1.93
CA ILE A 131 -4.69 -32.42 0.95
C ILE A 131 -4.16 -32.87 -0.41
N GLN A 132 -5.06 -33.02 -1.38
CA GLN A 132 -4.71 -33.44 -2.73
C GLN A 132 -4.22 -32.26 -3.57
N LEU A 133 -2.91 -32.20 -3.82
CA LEU A 133 -2.31 -31.27 -4.78
C LEU A 133 -2.53 -31.81 -6.20
N ARG A 134 -3.28 -31.07 -7.04
CA ARG A 134 -3.60 -31.44 -8.44
C ARG A 134 -3.12 -30.37 -9.41
#